data_AF-A0A7V2W7W7-F1
#
_entry.id   AF-A0A7V2W7W7-F1
#
_cell.length_a   1.000
_cell.length_b   1.000
_cell.length_c   1.000
_cell.angle_alpha   90.00
_cell.angle_beta   90.00
_cell.angle_gamma   90.00
#
_symmetry.space_group_name_H-M   'P 1'
#
loop_
_entity.id
_entity.type
_entity.pdbx_description
1 polymer ?
#
loop_
_entity_poly.entity_id
_entity_poly.type
_entity_poly.pdbx_seq_one_letter_code
_entity_poly.pdbx_strand_id
1 'polypeptide(L)'
;MKKLGEFLFYEGPLVSHFISNKKEDYIMKWCDHDNEVNRWMLYKTNHELLHRFFNKQIGARQLILKTPDQFVHFIDIDNNIDWKRVIKVELNNLSEKNLPKPDAYYEKGDFEPYGEKLRMSLNEHFSRPIKSYKAPEATIEIVAEPPPKSYKKKKKGKG
;
A
#
# COMPACT_ATOMS: atom_id res chain seq x y z
N MET A 1 -5.57 -15.76 2.98
CA MET A 1 -5.78 -14.62 2.05
C MET A 1 -6.99 -14.93 1.19
N LYS A 2 -7.70 -13.91 0.71
CA LYS A 2 -8.85 -14.05 -0.20
C LYS A 2 -8.51 -13.39 -1.53
N LYS A 3 -8.78 -14.08 -2.64
CA LYS A 3 -8.67 -13.51 -3.99
C LYS A 3 -9.77 -12.48 -4.21
N LEU A 4 -9.40 -11.30 -4.70
CA LEU A 4 -10.34 -10.23 -5.05
C LEU A 4 -10.67 -10.21 -6.54
N GLY A 5 -9.69 -10.53 -7.39
CA GLY A 5 -9.89 -10.62 -8.83
C GLY A 5 -8.57 -10.64 -9.61
N GLU A 6 -8.69 -10.53 -10.91
CA GLU A 6 -7.56 -10.51 -11.85
C GLU A 6 -7.29 -9.08 -12.32
N PHE A 7 -6.01 -8.73 -12.43
CA PHE A 7 -5.59 -7.60 -13.23
C PHE A 7 -5.41 -8.04 -14.68
N LEU A 8 -4.71 -9.16 -14.91
CA LEU A 8 -4.50 -9.74 -16.23
C LEU A 8 -4.90 -11.21 -16.26
N PHE A 9 -5.51 -11.61 -17.38
CA PHE A 9 -5.85 -12.98 -17.68
C PHE A 9 -5.53 -13.31 -19.14
N TYR A 10 -4.80 -14.40 -19.38
CA TYR A 10 -4.57 -14.95 -20.72
C TYR A 10 -4.36 -16.46 -20.60
N GLU A 11 -5.35 -17.24 -21.04
CA GLU A 11 -5.41 -18.71 -20.86
C GLU A 11 -5.18 -19.18 -19.40
N GLY A 12 -5.42 -18.27 -18.45
CA GLY A 12 -5.11 -18.41 -17.04
C GLY A 12 -4.80 -17.05 -16.40
N PRO A 13 -4.84 -16.94 -15.05
CA PRO A 13 -4.50 -15.69 -14.38
C PRO A 13 -3.01 -15.39 -14.56
N LEU A 14 -2.66 -14.17 -14.99
CA LEU A 14 -1.26 -13.74 -15.05
C LEU A 14 -0.89 -12.84 -13.87
N VAL A 15 -1.86 -12.04 -13.41
CA VAL A 15 -1.68 -11.12 -12.29
C VAL A 15 -2.99 -11.08 -11.51
N SER A 16 -2.97 -11.63 -10.31
CA SER A 16 -4.12 -11.68 -9.40
C SER A 16 -3.92 -10.75 -8.20
N HIS A 17 -5.01 -10.16 -7.72
CA HIS A 17 -5.03 -9.35 -6.51
C HIS A 17 -5.68 -10.10 -5.35
N PHE A 18 -5.04 -10.07 -4.18
CA PHE A 18 -5.47 -10.72 -2.96
C PHE A 18 -5.50 -9.75 -1.79
N ILE A 19 -6.35 -10.05 -0.82
CA ILE A 19 -6.40 -9.35 0.47
C ILE A 19 -6.07 -10.31 1.61
N SER A 20 -5.25 -9.88 2.56
CA SER A 20 -5.00 -10.60 3.81
C SER A 20 -6.15 -10.44 4.80
N ASN A 21 -6.16 -11.26 5.85
CA ASN A 21 -7.13 -11.13 6.94
C ASN A 21 -6.98 -9.80 7.70
N LYS A 22 -5.81 -9.16 7.58
CA LYS A 22 -5.52 -7.84 8.15
C LYS A 22 -5.82 -6.68 7.19
N LYS A 23 -6.51 -6.96 6.06
CA LYS A 23 -6.84 -5.99 5.01
C LYS A 23 -5.61 -5.38 4.33
N GLU A 24 -4.57 -6.18 4.14
CA GLU A 24 -3.38 -5.79 3.37
C GLU A 24 -3.48 -6.34 1.94
N ASP A 25 -3.11 -5.52 0.96
CA ASP A 25 -3.15 -5.85 -0.46
C ASP A 25 -1.91 -6.65 -0.88
N TYR A 26 -2.12 -7.69 -1.68
CA TYR A 26 -1.06 -8.55 -2.22
C TYR A 26 -1.28 -8.82 -3.71
N ILE A 27 -0.21 -8.73 -4.49
CA ILE A 27 -0.21 -9.11 -5.91
C ILE A 27 0.50 -10.44 -6.07
N MET A 28 -0.17 -11.37 -6.76
CA MET A 28 0.42 -12.63 -7.21
C MET A 28 0.57 -12.57 -8.72
N LYS A 29 1.82 -12.62 -9.20
CA LYS A 29 2.17 -12.52 -10.62
C LYS A 29 2.80 -13.84 -11.09
N TRP A 30 2.33 -14.36 -12.21
CA TRP A 30 2.99 -15.47 -12.90
C TRP A 30 4.36 -15.04 -13.46
N CYS A 31 5.39 -15.86 -13.26
CA CYS A 31 6.75 -15.54 -13.67
C CYS A 31 7.18 -16.38 -14.88
N ASP A 32 7.20 -17.69 -14.69
CA ASP A 32 7.65 -18.70 -15.63
C ASP A 32 7.08 -20.06 -15.22
N HIS A 33 7.31 -21.07 -16.06
CA HIS A 33 6.98 -22.45 -15.77
C HIS A 33 8.08 -23.37 -16.29
N ASP A 34 8.14 -24.57 -15.74
CA ASP A 34 8.83 -25.70 -16.36
C ASP A 34 7.83 -26.85 -16.60
N ASN A 35 8.32 -28.07 -16.76
CA ASN A 35 7.48 -29.24 -17.01
C ASN A 35 6.74 -29.73 -15.75
N GLU A 36 7.15 -29.29 -14.56
CA GLU A 36 6.66 -29.80 -13.28
C GLU A 36 5.85 -28.75 -12.51
N VAL A 37 6.25 -27.47 -12.60
CA VAL A 37 5.69 -26.40 -11.79
C VAL A 37 5.48 -25.08 -12.54
N ASN A 38 4.49 -24.32 -12.08
CA ASN A 38 4.32 -22.91 -12.37
C ASN A 38 4.90 -22.08 -11.22
N ARG A 39 5.75 -21.10 -11.53
CA ARG A 39 6.35 -20.21 -10.54
C ARG A 39 5.64 -18.87 -10.50
N TRP A 40 5.28 -18.48 -9.29
CA TRP A 40 4.55 -17.26 -8.99
C TRP A 40 5.36 -16.37 -8.06
N MET A 41 5.28 -15.06 -8.27
CA MET A 41 5.80 -14.06 -7.35
C MET A 41 4.65 -13.42 -6.58
N LEU A 42 4.70 -13.50 -5.26
CA LEU A 42 3.74 -12.87 -4.35
C LEU A 42 4.43 -11.75 -3.58
N TYR A 43 3.87 -10.55 -3.63
CA TYR A 43 4.40 -9.39 -2.92
C TYR A 43 3.30 -8.45 -2.45
N LYS A 44 3.57 -7.72 -1.37
CA LYS A 44 2.62 -6.76 -0.78
C LYS A 44 2.55 -5.50 -1.63
N THR A 45 1.40 -4.85 -1.66
CA THR A 45 1.22 -3.52 -2.24
C THR A 45 0.35 -2.66 -1.33
N ASN A 46 0.00 -1.47 -1.79
CA ASN A 46 -0.98 -0.61 -1.14
C ASN A 46 -1.73 0.22 -2.21
N HIS A 47 -2.80 0.88 -1.77
CA HIS A 47 -3.62 1.72 -2.64
C HIS A 47 -2.84 2.81 -3.36
N GLU A 48 -1.83 3.42 -2.72
CA GLU A 48 -1.03 4.49 -3.36
C GLU A 48 -0.22 3.92 -4.54
N LEU A 49 0.49 2.82 -4.34
CA LEU A 49 1.27 2.17 -5.39
C LEU A 49 0.37 1.69 -6.53
N LEU A 50 -0.77 1.07 -6.22
CA LEU A 50 -1.75 0.64 -7.21
C LEU A 50 -2.32 1.83 -8.00
N HIS A 51 -2.68 2.92 -7.33
CA HIS A 51 -3.17 4.13 -7.99
C HIS A 51 -2.12 4.71 -8.95
N ARG A 52 -0.87 4.83 -8.50
CA ARG A 52 0.25 5.30 -9.34
C ARG A 52 0.48 4.37 -10.53
N PHE A 53 0.37 3.07 -10.32
CA PHE A 53 0.52 2.05 -11.34
C PHE A 53 -0.57 2.14 -12.41
N PHE A 54 -1.85 2.18 -12.02
CA PHE A 54 -2.96 2.30 -12.97
C PHE A 54 -2.96 3.62 -13.74
N ASN A 55 -2.37 4.68 -13.18
CA ASN A 55 -2.20 5.98 -13.85
C ASN A 55 -0.84 6.09 -14.58
N LYS A 56 -0.13 4.98 -14.81
CA LYS A 56 1.16 4.89 -15.52
C LYS A 56 2.29 5.77 -14.94
N GLN A 57 2.17 6.18 -13.68
CA GLN A 57 3.23 6.91 -12.97
C GLN A 57 4.36 5.99 -12.53
N ILE A 58 4.07 4.70 -12.34
CA ILE A 58 5.05 3.64 -12.14
C ILE A 58 4.70 2.43 -13.01
N GLY A 59 5.71 1.75 -13.56
CA GLY A 59 5.53 0.51 -14.32
C GLY A 59 5.49 -0.75 -13.42
N ALA A 60 5.30 -1.91 -14.05
CA ALA A 60 5.23 -3.21 -13.37
C ALA A 60 6.46 -3.50 -12.51
N ARG A 61 7.66 -3.19 -13.03
CA ARG A 61 8.93 -3.34 -12.31
C ARG A 61 8.95 -2.51 -11.03
N GLN A 62 8.51 -1.25 -11.12
CA GLN A 62 8.50 -0.33 -9.98
C GLN A 62 7.45 -0.71 -8.94
N LEU A 63 6.33 -1.30 -9.35
CA LEU A 63 5.33 -1.83 -8.42
C LEU A 63 5.91 -2.93 -7.52
N ILE A 64 6.79 -3.78 -8.06
CA ILE A 64 7.51 -4.82 -7.30
C ILE A 64 8.58 -4.18 -6.41
N LEU A 65 9.46 -3.35 -6.98
CA LEU A 65 10.61 -2.77 -6.28
C LEU A 65 10.21 -1.77 -5.17
N LYS A 66 8.97 -1.27 -5.20
CA LYS A 66 8.44 -0.38 -4.15
C LYS A 66 7.56 -1.12 -3.13
N THR A 67 7.55 -2.45 -3.12
CA THR A 67 6.77 -3.22 -2.14
C THR A 67 7.12 -2.79 -0.70
N PRO A 68 6.12 -2.54 0.18
CA PRO A 68 6.38 -2.01 1.52
C PRO A 68 7.31 -2.89 2.38
N ASP A 69 7.20 -4.20 2.22
CA ASP A 69 7.91 -5.15 3.08
C ASP A 69 9.37 -5.39 2.63
N GLN A 70 9.79 -4.85 1.49
CA GLN A 70 11.14 -4.98 0.92
C GLN A 70 11.58 -6.43 0.62
N PHE A 71 10.61 -7.34 0.44
CA PHE A 71 10.84 -8.69 -0.05
C PHE A 71 9.65 -9.19 -0.89
N VAL A 72 9.88 -10.26 -1.65
CA VAL A 72 8.86 -11.01 -2.37
C VAL A 72 8.92 -12.50 -1.97
N HIS A 73 7.86 -13.23 -2.26
CA HIS A 73 7.86 -14.69 -2.18
C HIS A 73 7.79 -15.29 -3.58
N PHE A 74 8.60 -16.30 -3.86
CA PHE A 74 8.41 -17.19 -5.00
C PHE A 74 7.69 -18.45 -4.54
N ILE A 75 6.65 -18.83 -5.26
CA ILE A 75 5.79 -19.98 -4.95
C ILE A 75 5.75 -20.87 -6.19
N ASP A 76 6.21 -22.09 -6.05
CA ASP A 76 6.14 -23.12 -7.09
C ASP A 76 4.89 -23.98 -6.84
N ILE A 77 3.98 -24.02 -7.80
CA ILE A 77 2.70 -24.74 -7.76
C ILE A 77 2.71 -25.79 -8.87
N ASP A 78 2.50 -27.06 -8.52
CA ASP A 78 2.47 -28.16 -9.50
C ASP A 78 1.12 -28.30 -10.22
N ASN A 79 1.03 -29.27 -11.13
CA ASN A 79 -0.19 -29.56 -11.88
C ASN A 79 -1.36 -30.07 -11.02
N ASN A 80 -1.10 -30.51 -9.79
CA ASN A 80 -2.13 -30.91 -8.82
C ASN A 80 -2.56 -29.73 -7.92
N ILE A 81 -2.05 -28.51 -8.18
CA ILE A 81 -2.30 -27.30 -7.39
C ILE A 81 -1.64 -27.38 -5.99
N ASP A 82 -0.69 -28.30 -5.81
CA ASP A 82 0.06 -28.43 -4.58
C ASP A 82 1.21 -27.41 -4.53
N TRP A 83 1.40 -26.82 -3.36
CA TRP A 83 2.47 -25.88 -3.10
C TRP A 83 3.76 -26.66 -2.83
N LYS A 84 4.66 -26.71 -3.80
CA LYS A 84 5.91 -27.48 -3.68
C LYS A 84 6.99 -26.70 -2.97
N ARG A 85 7.05 -25.39 -3.19
CA ARG A 85 8.11 -24.55 -2.63
C ARG A 85 7.63 -23.13 -2.40
N VAL A 86 8.03 -22.54 -1.27
CA VAL A 86 7.85 -21.12 -0.98
C VAL A 86 9.20 -20.55 -0.52
N ILE A 87 9.75 -19.61 -1.29
CA ILE A 87 11.03 -18.95 -0.97
C ILE A 87 10.79 -17.46 -0.77
N LYS A 88 11.22 -16.91 0.36
CA LYS A 88 11.29 -15.47 0.58
C LYS A 88 12.60 -14.92 0.01
N VAL A 89 12.53 -13.87 -0.79
CA VAL A 89 13.69 -13.18 -1.39
C VAL A 89 13.61 -11.68 -1.11
N GLU A 90 14.62 -11.12 -0.48
CA GLU A 90 14.74 -9.67 -0.28
C GLU A 90 14.96 -8.96 -1.62
N LEU A 91 14.45 -7.74 -1.76
CA LEU A 91 14.55 -7.01 -3.03
C LEU A 91 15.99 -6.81 -3.51
N ASN A 92 16.92 -6.57 -2.58
CA ASN A 92 18.34 -6.39 -2.91
C ASN A 92 19.01 -7.66 -3.46
N ASN A 93 18.38 -8.83 -3.26
CA ASN A 93 18.84 -10.12 -3.75
C ASN A 93 18.03 -10.60 -4.97
N LEU A 94 17.09 -9.79 -5.45
CA LEU A 94 16.26 -10.13 -6.59
C LEU A 94 17.06 -9.97 -7.89
N SER A 95 17.21 -11.07 -8.64
CA SER A 95 17.89 -11.04 -9.93
C SER A 95 17.09 -10.23 -10.96
N GLU A 96 17.78 -9.46 -11.81
CA GLU A 96 17.17 -8.68 -12.90
C GLU A 96 16.31 -9.53 -13.84
N LYS A 97 16.67 -10.80 -14.07
CA LYS A 97 15.89 -11.72 -14.92
C LYS A 97 14.48 -11.99 -14.40
N ASN A 98 14.25 -11.79 -13.09
CA ASN A 98 12.95 -12.01 -12.45
C ASN A 98 12.07 -10.76 -12.49
N LEU A 99 12.61 -9.63 -12.96
CA LEU A 99 11.89 -8.36 -13.03
C LEU A 99 11.30 -8.14 -14.42
N PRO A 100 10.10 -7.55 -14.51
CA PRO A 100 9.60 -7.01 -15.78
C PRO A 100 10.59 -6.01 -16.37
N LYS A 101 10.54 -5.81 -17.69
CA LYS A 101 11.32 -4.76 -18.35
C LYS A 101 11.02 -3.39 -17.73
N PRO A 102 11.99 -2.46 -17.70
CA PRO A 102 11.79 -1.13 -17.10
C PRO A 102 10.63 -0.33 -17.70
N ASP A 103 10.34 -0.55 -18.98
CA ASP A 103 9.28 0.05 -19.79
C ASP A 103 8.01 -0.82 -19.88
N ALA A 104 7.90 -1.87 -19.06
CA ALA A 104 6.70 -2.69 -18.98
C ALA A 104 5.60 -1.92 -18.21
N TYR A 105 4.75 -1.23 -18.98
CA TYR A 105 3.48 -0.67 -18.52
C TYR A 105 2.34 -1.57 -18.98
N TYR A 106 1.29 -1.63 -18.18
CA TYR A 106 0.03 -2.22 -18.63
C TYR A 106 -0.78 -1.14 -19.34
N GLU A 107 -1.34 -1.50 -20.49
CA GLU A 107 -2.12 -0.59 -21.31
C GLU A 107 -3.58 -0.55 -20.86
N LYS A 108 -4.23 0.58 -21.15
CA LYS A 108 -5.66 0.71 -20.90
C LYS A 108 -6.40 -0.24 -21.83
N GLY A 109 -7.09 -1.22 -21.26
CA GLY A 109 -7.76 -2.28 -22.02
C GLY A 109 -7.15 -3.66 -21.78
N ASP A 110 -5.92 -3.73 -21.25
CA ASP A 110 -5.32 -5.00 -20.84
C ASP A 110 -5.95 -5.51 -19.55
N PHE A 111 -6.50 -4.60 -18.74
CA PHE A 111 -7.09 -4.96 -17.47
C PHE A 111 -8.41 -5.68 -17.64
N GLU A 112 -8.54 -6.78 -16.90
CA GLU A 112 -9.82 -7.43 -16.64
C GLU A 112 -10.80 -6.45 -15.96
N PRO A 113 -12.12 -6.69 -16.04
CA PRO A 113 -13.13 -5.79 -15.49
C PRO A 113 -12.92 -5.45 -14.01
N TYR A 114 -12.29 -6.36 -13.25
CA TYR A 114 -11.91 -6.11 -11.86
C TYR A 114 -10.82 -5.01 -11.75
N GLY A 115 -9.75 -5.09 -12.54
CA GLY A 115 -8.68 -4.10 -12.54
C GLY A 115 -9.19 -2.70 -12.87
N GLU A 116 -10.10 -2.58 -13.84
CA GLU A 116 -10.70 -1.30 -14.21
C GLU A 116 -11.60 -0.73 -13.10
N LYS A 117 -12.42 -1.57 -12.46
CA LYS A 117 -13.24 -1.15 -11.31
C LYS A 117 -12.37 -0.66 -10.15
N LEU A 118 -11.28 -1.39 -9.86
CA LEU A 118 -10.34 -0.99 -8.82
C LEU A 118 -9.68 0.35 -9.16
N ARG A 119 -9.23 0.53 -10.41
CA ARG A 119 -8.67 1.80 -10.89
C ARG A 119 -9.65 2.95 -10.68
N MET A 120 -10.91 2.79 -11.07
CA MET A 120 -11.94 3.83 -10.88
C MET A 120 -12.12 4.17 -9.40
N SER A 121 -12.22 3.15 -8.54
CA SER A 121 -12.38 3.34 -7.09
C SER A 121 -11.18 4.06 -6.46
N LEU A 122 -9.95 3.72 -6.86
CA LEU A 122 -8.74 4.39 -6.40
C LEU A 122 -8.70 5.84 -6.88
N ASN A 123 -9.00 6.11 -8.15
CA ASN A 123 -9.06 7.47 -8.67
C ASN A 123 -10.07 8.33 -7.89
N GLU A 124 -11.24 7.79 -7.58
CA GLU A 124 -12.21 8.48 -6.74
C GLU A 124 -11.66 8.75 -5.33
N HIS A 125 -11.03 7.75 -4.71
CA HIS A 125 -10.44 7.87 -3.38
C HIS A 125 -9.40 8.99 -3.31
N PHE A 126 -8.49 9.06 -4.28
CA PHE A 126 -7.40 10.05 -4.31
C PHE A 126 -7.80 11.41 -4.90
N SER A 127 -8.93 11.52 -5.60
CA SER A 127 -9.42 12.81 -6.14
C SER A 127 -10.22 13.62 -5.12
N ARG A 128 -10.64 13.01 -4.00
CA ARG A 128 -11.42 13.71 -2.97
C ARG A 128 -10.55 14.81 -2.34
N PRO A 129 -10.98 16.09 -2.38
CA PRO A 129 -10.25 17.14 -1.68
C PRO A 129 -10.20 16.79 -0.20
N ILE A 130 -8.99 16.85 0.38
CA ILE A 130 -8.82 16.75 1.82
C ILE A 130 -9.68 17.87 2.40
N LYS A 131 -10.76 17.53 3.13
CA LYS A 131 -11.47 18.51 3.94
C LYS A 131 -10.45 19.01 4.97
N SER A 132 -9.87 20.18 4.73
CA SER A 132 -9.05 20.86 5.72
C SER A 132 -9.99 21.18 6.88
N TYR A 133 -9.90 20.41 7.96
CA TYR A 133 -10.48 20.81 9.22
C TYR A 133 -9.72 22.06 9.65
N LYS A 134 -10.30 23.25 9.47
CA LYS A 134 -9.87 24.40 10.26
C LYS A 134 -10.24 24.07 11.70
N ALA A 135 -9.25 23.84 12.55
CA ALA A 135 -9.47 23.89 13.98
C ALA A 135 -10.18 25.24 14.28
N PRO A 136 -11.24 25.27 15.09
CA PRO A 136 -11.78 26.54 15.53
C PRO A 136 -10.63 27.31 16.19
N GLU A 137 -10.41 28.55 15.74
CA GLU A 137 -9.44 29.45 16.35
C GLU A 137 -9.75 29.47 17.85
N ALA A 138 -8.81 28.99 18.66
CA ALA A 138 -8.94 29.09 20.10
C ALA A 138 -8.92 30.58 20.44
N THR A 139 -10.08 31.14 20.79
CA THR A 139 -10.16 32.45 21.41
C THR A 139 -9.39 32.36 22.72
N ILE A 140 -8.16 32.88 22.74
CA ILE A 140 -7.42 33.08 23.97
C ILE A 140 -8.12 34.24 24.69
N GLU A 141 -9.08 33.92 25.55
CA GLU A 141 -9.50 34.87 26.58
C GLU A 141 -8.30 35.09 27.50
N ILE A 142 -7.65 36.23 27.35
CA ILE A 142 -6.64 36.70 28.28
C ILE A 142 -7.38 37.04 29.58
N VAL A 143 -7.50 36.07 30.48
CA VAL A 143 -7.94 36.33 31.86
C VAL A 143 -6.80 37.10 32.52
N ALA A 144 -6.95 38.42 32.61
CA ALA A 144 -6.07 39.26 33.40
C ALA A 144 -6.15 38.80 34.86
N GLU A 145 -5.05 38.29 35.42
CA GLU A 145 -4.97 37.99 36.84
C GLU A 145 -5.20 39.26 37.66
N PRO A 146 -6.06 39.23 38.69
CA PRO A 146 -6.22 40.37 39.58
C PRO A 146 -4.91 40.61 40.35
N PRO A 147 -4.52 41.88 40.57
CA PRO A 147 -3.26 42.20 41.23
C PRO A 147 -3.19 41.58 42.64
N PRO A 148 -1.99 41.13 43.07
CA PRO A 148 -1.82 40.44 44.35
C PRO A 148 -2.27 41.31 45.53
N LYS A 149 -3.07 40.72 46.42
CA LYS A 149 -3.58 41.38 47.63
C LYS A 149 -2.42 41.82 48.51
N SER A 150 -2.38 43.12 48.83
CA SER A 150 -1.42 43.71 49.77
C SER A 150 -1.58 43.09 51.16
N TYR A 151 -0.54 42.40 51.64
CA TYR A 151 -0.50 41.92 53.01
C TYR A 151 -0.27 43.09 53.98
N LYS A 152 -1.29 43.40 54.79
CA LYS A 152 -1.19 44.32 55.93
C LYS A 152 -0.17 43.80 56.96
N LYS A 153 0.93 44.54 57.17
CA LYS A 153 1.84 44.34 58.31
C LYS A 153 1.05 44.51 59.63
N LYS A 154 0.99 43.46 60.44
CA LYS A 154 0.57 43.54 61.85
C LYS A 154 1.58 44.41 62.61
N LYS A 155 1.12 45.56 63.13
CA LYS A 155 1.77 46.24 64.26
C LYS A 155 1.65 45.34 65.49
N LYS A 156 2.76 44.99 66.12
CA LYS A 156 2.81 44.71 67.57
C LYS A 156 3.82 45.66 68.19
N GLY A 157 3.38 46.30 69.28
CA GLY A 157 3.97 47.48 69.87
C GLY A 157 5.21 47.23 70.72
N LYS A 158 5.83 48.36 71.07
CA LYS A 158 6.81 48.52 72.14
C LYS A 158 6.13 48.39 73.51
N GLY A 159 6.86 47.83 74.46
CA GLY A 159 6.57 47.74 75.88
C GLY A 159 7.63 46.86 76.50
#